data_AF-A0A4Y2NMF8-F1
#
_entry.id   AF-A0A4Y2NMF8-F1
#
_cell.length_a   1.000
_cell.length_b   1.000
_cell.length_c   1.000
_cell.angle_alpha   90.00
_cell.angle_beta   90.00
_cell.angle_gamma   90.00
#
_symmetry.space_group_name_H-M   'P 1'
#
loop_
_entity.id
_entity.type
_entity.pdbx_description
1 polymer ?
#
loop_
_entity_poly.entity_id
_entity_poly.type
_entity_poly.pdbx_seq_one_letter_code
_entity_poly.pdbx_strand_id
1 'polypeptide(L)'
;MWSDLISCIESDADIKDKLSFLNTLINVHGINLEGEKEIKQIKTKIKELCSDATKRTEGLLLLYAVVHCSSTLYVDNWSQIVLGSLKIPDSIISREIPVRVVNRMLMNFGHDSDYSDVFSKVVPEILPILLDPKDDKIYKLSCQSLAACMRCVPEIAGTRVADIENLLLKELRNPYGEIVEAIGECFAALPVCVLHLQRKDGPVEYKEIWCNIFTKILNTMNSMFNSILRLTE
;
A
#
# COMPACT_ATOMS: atom_id res chain seq x y z
N MET A 1 -14.51 -2.92 15.54
CA MET A 1 -13.33 -2.87 16.42
C MET A 1 -12.05 -2.66 15.63
N TRP A 2 -11.53 -3.62 14.86
CA TRP A 2 -10.28 -3.41 14.07
C TRP A 2 -10.40 -2.35 12.97
N SER A 3 -11.56 -2.26 12.31
CA SER A 3 -11.90 -1.19 11.37
C SER A 3 -11.78 0.21 11.99
N ASP A 4 -12.22 0.34 13.24
CA ASP A 4 -12.30 1.62 13.94
C ASP A 4 -10.88 2.05 14.39
N LEU A 5 -10.06 1.06 14.77
CA LEU A 5 -8.62 1.23 15.02
C LEU A 5 -7.87 1.71 13.76
N ILE A 6 -8.11 1.08 12.60
CA ILE A 6 -7.48 1.49 11.34
C ILE A 6 -7.92 2.90 10.96
N SER A 7 -9.22 3.19 11.02
CA SER A 7 -9.75 4.53 10.74
C SER A 7 -9.17 5.59 11.68
N CYS A 8 -8.89 5.24 12.94
CA CYS A 8 -8.25 6.15 13.89
C CYS A 8 -6.80 6.46 13.49
N ILE A 9 -6.02 5.45 13.10
CA ILE A 9 -4.63 5.62 12.60
C ILE A 9 -4.60 6.51 11.35
N GLU A 10 -5.54 6.28 10.42
CA GLU A 10 -5.63 6.95 9.12
C GLU A 10 -6.31 8.32 9.18
N SER A 11 -7.02 8.66 10.26
CA SER A 11 -7.72 9.93 10.40
C SER A 11 -6.78 11.14 10.31
N ASP A 12 -7.26 12.27 9.82
CA ASP A 12 -6.51 13.54 9.81
C ASP A 12 -6.42 14.21 11.21
N ALA A 13 -6.80 13.49 12.27
CA ALA A 13 -6.68 13.98 13.64
C ALA A 13 -5.22 14.35 13.97
N ASP A 14 -5.06 15.34 14.86
CA ASP A 14 -3.77 15.94 15.18
C ASP A 14 -2.77 14.87 15.67
N ILE A 15 -1.47 15.04 15.35
CA ILE A 15 -0.42 14.06 15.68
C ILE A 15 -0.38 13.77 17.19
N LYS A 16 -0.77 14.74 18.02
CA LYS A 16 -0.91 14.59 19.47
C LYS A 16 -1.95 13.54 19.87
N ASP A 17 -3.07 13.44 19.13
CA ASP A 17 -4.12 12.46 19.40
C ASP A 17 -3.71 11.06 18.94
N LYS A 18 -2.96 10.98 17.82
CA LYS A 18 -2.35 9.73 17.34
C LYS A 18 -1.28 9.20 18.29
N LEU A 19 -0.43 10.08 18.83
CA LEU A 19 0.55 9.74 19.87
C LEU A 19 -0.15 9.36 21.17
N SER A 20 -1.21 10.04 21.58
CA SER A 20 -2.01 9.65 22.77
C SER A 20 -2.65 8.26 22.58
N PHE A 21 -3.11 7.93 21.38
CA PHE A 21 -3.63 6.61 21.03
C PHE A 21 -2.53 5.54 20.94
N LEU A 22 -1.40 5.84 20.32
CA LEU A 22 -0.20 5.01 20.32
C LEU A 22 0.22 4.75 21.77
N ASN A 23 0.29 5.78 22.60
CA ASN A 23 0.57 5.74 24.04
C ASN A 23 -0.48 4.93 24.79
N THR A 24 -1.74 4.92 24.36
CA THR A 24 -2.79 4.08 24.96
C THR A 24 -2.57 2.60 24.60
N LEU A 25 -2.30 2.26 23.34
CA LEU A 25 -1.90 0.91 22.91
C LEU A 25 -0.62 0.44 23.61
N ILE A 26 0.35 1.34 23.75
CA ILE A 26 1.65 1.16 24.40
C ILE A 26 1.49 0.99 25.92
N ASN A 27 0.64 1.78 26.58
CA ASN A 27 0.34 1.70 28.02
C ASN A 27 -0.48 0.46 28.38
N VAL A 28 -1.45 0.06 27.54
CA VAL A 28 -2.18 -1.22 27.67
C VAL A 28 -1.23 -2.41 27.62
N HIS A 29 -0.07 -2.24 26.96
CA HIS A 29 0.97 -3.25 26.84
C HIS A 29 2.21 -2.99 27.73
N GLY A 30 2.15 -2.04 28.66
CA GLY A 30 3.14 -1.82 29.72
C GLY A 30 4.44 -1.12 29.31
N ILE A 31 4.44 -0.35 28.21
CA ILE A 31 5.61 0.44 27.80
C ILE A 31 5.48 1.85 28.38
N ASN A 32 6.48 2.29 29.15
CA ASN A 32 6.54 3.65 29.68
C ASN A 32 7.41 4.51 28.78
N LEU A 33 6.84 5.55 28.18
CA LEU A 33 7.50 6.37 27.16
C LEU A 33 8.16 7.61 27.78
N GLU A 34 9.36 7.44 28.31
CA GLU A 34 10.23 8.57 28.66
C GLU A 34 11.65 8.41 28.05
N GLY A 35 11.93 9.13 26.95
CA GLY A 35 13.26 9.41 26.37
C GLY A 35 13.71 8.56 25.16
N GLU A 36 14.98 8.69 24.75
CA GLU A 36 15.59 7.96 23.60
C GLU A 36 15.50 6.41 23.68
N LYS A 37 15.15 5.85 24.84
CA LYS A 37 14.92 4.41 25.03
C LYS A 37 13.57 3.93 24.48
N GLU A 38 12.66 4.84 24.16
CA GLU A 38 11.30 4.58 23.67
C GLU A 38 11.28 3.79 22.35
N ILE A 39 12.07 4.23 21.36
CA ILE A 39 12.14 3.60 20.04
C ILE A 39 12.56 2.13 20.17
N LYS A 40 13.54 1.85 21.05
CA LYS A 40 14.04 0.50 21.29
C LYS A 40 12.99 -0.38 21.98
N GLN A 41 12.20 0.18 22.91
CA GLN A 41 11.12 -0.53 23.58
C GLN A 41 9.98 -0.84 22.62
N ILE A 42 9.56 0.12 21.79
CA ILE A 42 8.54 -0.06 20.75
C ILE A 42 8.98 -1.15 19.76
N LYS A 43 10.21 -1.09 19.24
CA LYS A 43 10.77 -2.13 18.36
C LYS A 43 10.75 -3.51 19.01
N THR A 44 11.14 -3.60 20.28
CA THR A 44 11.11 -4.87 21.04
C THR A 44 9.69 -5.39 21.17
N LYS A 45 8.72 -4.52 21.49
CA LYS A 45 7.33 -4.94 21.67
C LYS A 45 6.68 -5.41 20.38
N ILE A 46 6.92 -4.72 19.26
CA ILE A 46 6.45 -5.16 17.94
C ILE A 46 6.96 -6.57 17.66
N LYS A 47 8.24 -6.85 17.92
CA LYS A 47 8.83 -8.19 17.74
C LYS A 47 8.18 -9.23 18.65
N GLU A 48 7.98 -8.91 19.92
CA GLU A 48 7.28 -9.80 20.88
C GLU A 48 5.86 -10.14 20.42
N LEU A 49 5.05 -9.12 20.11
CA LEU A 49 3.64 -9.29 19.72
C LEU A 49 3.52 -10.04 18.39
N CYS A 50 4.36 -9.74 17.41
CA CYS A 50 4.34 -10.42 16.10
C CYS A 50 4.81 -11.88 16.16
N SER A 51 5.62 -12.24 17.16
CA SER A 51 6.10 -13.61 17.36
C SER A 51 5.02 -14.52 17.96
N ASP A 52 4.10 -13.97 18.76
CA ASP A 52 2.97 -14.71 19.34
C ASP A 52 1.78 -14.77 18.36
N ALA A 53 1.33 -15.99 18.03
CA ALA A 53 0.23 -16.20 17.09
C ALA A 53 -1.09 -15.56 17.52
N THR A 54 -1.35 -15.46 18.82
CA THR A 54 -2.58 -14.86 19.37
C THR A 54 -2.54 -13.34 19.42
N LYS A 55 -1.34 -12.74 19.34
CA LYS A 55 -1.08 -11.31 19.47
C LYS A 55 -0.54 -10.66 18.20
N ARG A 56 -0.29 -11.44 17.16
CA ARG A 56 0.31 -10.97 15.91
C ARG A 56 -0.44 -9.83 15.26
N THR A 57 -1.77 -9.87 15.23
CA THR A 57 -2.59 -8.79 14.68
C THR A 57 -2.37 -7.47 15.42
N GLU A 58 -2.30 -7.51 16.76
CA GLU A 58 -1.99 -6.35 17.59
C GLU A 58 -0.58 -5.82 17.28
N GLY A 59 0.40 -6.71 17.14
CA GLY A 59 1.77 -6.36 16.75
C GLY A 59 1.88 -5.72 15.37
N LEU A 60 1.12 -6.23 14.38
CA LEU A 60 1.06 -5.67 13.03
C LEU A 60 0.38 -4.30 13.00
N LEU A 61 -0.68 -4.09 13.80
CA LEU A 61 -1.32 -2.79 13.94
C LEU A 61 -0.40 -1.77 14.59
N LEU A 62 0.35 -2.18 15.62
CA LEU A 62 1.35 -1.32 16.24
C LEU A 62 2.46 -0.95 15.25
N LEU A 63 2.95 -1.92 14.46
CA LEU A 63 3.91 -1.67 13.39
C LEU A 63 3.34 -0.68 12.36
N TYR A 64 2.10 -0.90 11.91
CA TYR A 64 1.44 0.00 10.96
C TYR A 64 1.31 1.42 11.51
N ALA A 65 0.84 1.58 12.75
CA ALA A 65 0.67 2.87 13.38
C ALA A 65 2.01 3.62 13.52
N VAL A 66 3.07 2.91 13.88
CA VAL A 66 4.43 3.44 13.99
C VAL A 66 4.95 3.93 12.63
N VAL A 67 4.86 3.12 11.58
CA VAL A 67 5.29 3.49 10.23
C VAL A 67 4.40 4.61 9.66
N HIS A 68 3.13 4.68 10.07
CA HIS A 68 2.23 5.73 9.65
C HIS A 68 2.58 7.09 10.27
N CYS A 69 2.87 7.11 11.57
CA CYS A 69 3.11 8.33 12.34
C CYS A 69 4.56 8.82 12.31
N SER A 70 5.52 7.97 11.93
CA SER A 70 6.93 8.33 11.87
C SER A 70 7.54 8.01 10.51
N SER A 71 8.02 9.06 9.84
CA SER A 71 8.83 8.96 8.63
C SER A 71 10.28 8.59 8.91
N THR A 72 10.72 8.58 10.17
CA THR A 72 12.12 8.29 10.56
C THR A 72 12.27 6.94 11.24
N LEU A 73 11.18 6.33 11.73
CA LEU A 73 11.26 5.08 12.47
C LEU A 73 11.28 3.86 11.55
N TYR A 74 12.48 3.41 11.21
CA TYR A 74 12.66 2.11 10.58
C TYR A 74 12.63 0.99 11.62
N VAL A 75 11.73 0.02 11.44
CA VAL A 75 11.70 -1.21 12.26
C VAL A 75 12.53 -2.29 11.59
N ASP A 76 13.63 -2.68 12.24
CA ASP A 76 14.51 -3.73 11.76
C ASP A 76 13.73 -5.04 11.61
N ASN A 77 13.87 -5.71 10.45
CA ASN A 77 13.17 -6.94 10.06
C ASN A 77 11.65 -6.81 9.84
N TRP A 78 11.11 -5.60 9.63
CA TRP A 78 9.69 -5.42 9.29
C TRP A 78 9.26 -6.30 8.10
N SER A 79 10.13 -6.46 7.10
CA SER A 79 9.86 -7.27 5.92
C SER A 79 9.67 -8.75 6.27
N GLN A 80 10.48 -9.30 7.17
CA GLN A 80 10.32 -10.68 7.65
C GLN A 80 9.02 -10.86 8.44
N ILE A 81 8.64 -9.87 9.25
CA ILE A 81 7.36 -9.88 9.99
C ILE A 81 6.17 -9.90 9.02
N VAL A 82 6.19 -9.02 8.01
CA VAL A 82 5.16 -8.94 6.96
C VAL A 82 5.09 -10.26 6.20
N LEU A 83 6.21 -10.74 5.66
CA LEU A 83 6.27 -11.98 4.88
C LEU A 83 5.84 -13.21 5.68
N GLY A 84 6.21 -13.27 6.96
CA GLY A 84 5.76 -14.33 7.86
C GLY A 84 4.25 -14.29 8.10
N SER A 85 3.67 -13.08 8.16
CA SER A 85 2.23 -12.90 8.37
C SER A 85 1.40 -13.24 7.14
N LEU A 86 1.91 -12.93 5.93
CA LEU A 86 1.24 -13.23 4.66
C LEU A 86 1.09 -14.74 4.40
N LYS A 87 1.97 -15.57 4.96
CA LYS A 87 1.94 -17.04 4.83
C LYS A 87 0.84 -17.71 5.65
N ILE A 88 0.14 -16.96 6.51
CA ILE A 88 -0.86 -17.51 7.41
C ILE A 88 -2.22 -17.45 6.72
N PRO A 89 -2.79 -18.60 6.33
CA PRO A 89 -4.18 -18.64 5.89
C PRO A 89 -5.08 -18.28 7.09
N ASP A 90 -6.24 -17.69 6.82
CA ASP A 90 -7.40 -17.64 7.73
C ASP A 90 -7.83 -16.31 8.37
N SER A 91 -7.39 -15.14 7.88
CA SER A 91 -8.27 -13.95 8.02
C SER A 91 -8.04 -12.88 6.95
N ILE A 92 -9.11 -12.17 6.60
CA ILE A 92 -9.06 -10.94 5.79
C ILE A 92 -8.09 -9.93 6.43
N ILE A 93 -8.14 -9.83 7.77
CA ILE A 93 -7.31 -8.95 8.59
C ILE A 93 -5.82 -9.30 8.50
N SER A 94 -5.47 -10.59 8.43
CA SER A 94 -4.08 -11.05 8.31
C SER A 94 -3.47 -10.81 6.94
N ARG A 95 -4.27 -10.42 5.93
CA ARG A 95 -3.77 -9.96 4.62
C ARG A 95 -3.81 -8.44 4.49
N GLU A 96 -4.85 -7.81 5.02
CA GLU A 96 -5.06 -6.36 4.93
C GLU A 96 -3.97 -5.57 5.66
N ILE A 97 -3.70 -5.86 6.94
CA ILE A 97 -2.75 -5.07 7.73
C ILE A 97 -1.33 -5.16 7.16
N PRO A 98 -0.80 -6.35 6.79
CA PRO A 98 0.51 -6.41 6.14
C PRO A 98 0.58 -5.60 4.85
N VAL A 99 -0.47 -5.59 4.03
CA VAL A 99 -0.53 -4.74 2.83
C VAL A 99 -0.49 -3.25 3.21
N ARG A 100 -1.23 -2.81 4.24
CA ARG A 100 -1.16 -1.42 4.73
C ARG A 100 0.24 -1.03 5.20
N VAL A 101 0.93 -1.93 5.91
CA VAL A 101 2.33 -1.73 6.32
C VAL A 101 3.22 -1.56 5.11
N VAL A 102 3.15 -2.47 4.12
CA VAL A 102 3.97 -2.38 2.91
C VAL A 102 3.69 -1.10 2.13
N ASN A 103 2.41 -0.77 1.92
CA ASN A 103 2.02 0.45 1.23
C ASN A 103 2.62 1.69 1.91
N ARG A 104 2.53 1.78 3.24
CA ARG A 104 3.10 2.91 3.98
C ARG A 104 4.62 2.92 3.93
N MET A 105 5.27 1.76 4.00
CA MET A 105 6.72 1.66 3.83
C MET A 105 7.16 2.14 2.45
N LEU A 106 6.44 1.77 1.38
CA LEU A 106 6.71 2.24 0.01
C LEU A 106 6.52 3.76 -0.10
N MET A 107 5.46 4.32 0.51
CA MET A 107 5.23 5.77 0.49
C MET A 107 6.32 6.56 1.23
N ASN A 108 6.80 6.05 2.37
CA ASN A 108 7.80 6.75 3.18
C ASN A 108 9.23 6.55 2.66
N PHE A 109 9.55 5.36 2.15
CA PHE A 109 10.93 4.92 1.89
C PHE A 109 11.14 4.33 0.49
N GLY A 110 10.11 4.21 -0.34
CA GLY A 110 10.21 3.57 -1.65
C GLY A 110 11.04 4.32 -2.69
N HIS A 111 11.45 5.56 -2.39
CA HIS A 111 12.40 6.33 -3.19
C HIS A 111 13.84 6.26 -2.66
N ASP A 112 14.05 5.64 -1.50
CA ASP A 112 15.36 5.49 -0.88
C ASP A 112 16.01 4.18 -1.35
N SER A 113 17.18 4.32 -1.97
CA SER A 113 17.94 3.22 -2.57
C SER A 113 18.32 2.14 -1.56
N ASP A 114 18.46 2.51 -0.28
CA ASP A 114 18.88 1.59 0.78
C ASP A 114 17.82 0.50 1.03
N TYR A 115 16.57 0.72 0.60
CA TYR A 115 15.47 -0.23 0.76
C TYR A 115 15.07 -0.96 -0.52
N SER A 116 15.71 -0.69 -1.65
CA SER A 116 15.36 -1.30 -2.95
C SER A 116 15.40 -2.83 -2.90
N ASP A 117 16.44 -3.41 -2.30
CA ASP A 117 16.59 -4.87 -2.13
C ASP A 117 15.50 -5.48 -1.24
N VAL A 118 15.03 -4.72 -0.23
CA VAL A 118 13.98 -5.17 0.68
C VAL A 118 12.64 -5.18 -0.04
N PHE A 119 12.29 -4.09 -0.73
CA PHE A 119 11.05 -4.02 -1.49
C PHE A 119 11.02 -5.02 -2.65
N SER A 120 12.17 -5.31 -3.26
CA SER A 120 12.29 -6.31 -4.31
C SER A 120 11.90 -7.73 -3.85
N LYS A 121 11.98 -8.01 -2.54
CA LYS A 121 11.56 -9.29 -1.95
C LYS A 121 10.12 -9.28 -1.48
N VAL A 122 9.63 -8.12 -1.02
CA VAL A 122 8.29 -8.01 -0.41
C VAL A 122 7.19 -7.77 -1.45
N VAL A 123 7.45 -6.95 -2.47
CA VAL A 123 6.47 -6.62 -3.52
C VAL A 123 5.96 -7.84 -4.29
N PRO A 124 6.80 -8.80 -4.72
CA PRO A 124 6.33 -10.02 -5.39
C PRO A 124 5.30 -10.81 -4.57
N GLU A 125 5.43 -10.80 -3.26
CA GLU A 125 4.60 -11.59 -2.34
C GLU A 125 3.24 -10.93 -2.08
N ILE A 126 3.16 -9.60 -2.15
CA ILE A 126 1.88 -8.89 -2.01
C ILE A 126 1.13 -8.72 -3.34
N LEU A 127 1.83 -8.68 -4.48
CA LEU A 127 1.19 -8.46 -5.79
C LEU A 127 0.00 -9.41 -6.07
N PRO A 128 0.07 -10.73 -5.84
CA PRO A 128 -1.08 -11.62 -6.02
C PRO A 128 -2.29 -11.24 -5.16
N ILE A 129 -2.06 -10.71 -3.96
CA ILE A 129 -3.12 -10.27 -3.03
C ILE A 129 -3.78 -9.00 -3.57
N LEU A 130 -2.97 -8.06 -4.10
CA LEU A 130 -3.48 -6.80 -4.66
C LEU A 130 -4.25 -7.00 -5.97
N LEU A 131 -3.90 -8.04 -6.73
CA LEU A 131 -4.52 -8.35 -8.03
C LEU A 131 -5.81 -9.17 -7.92
N ASP A 132 -6.08 -9.76 -6.76
CA ASP A 132 -7.29 -10.53 -6.46
C ASP A 132 -7.90 -10.10 -5.11
N PRO A 133 -8.29 -8.81 -4.99
CA PRO A 133 -8.96 -8.31 -3.79
C PRO A 133 -10.32 -9.00 -3.61
N LYS A 134 -10.55 -9.56 -2.43
CA LYS A 134 -11.78 -10.32 -2.09
C LYS A 134 -12.94 -9.47 -1.57
N ASP A 135 -12.72 -8.17 -1.32
CA ASP A 135 -13.66 -7.22 -0.73
C ASP A 135 -13.33 -5.80 -1.23
N ASP A 136 -14.37 -4.95 -1.39
CA ASP A 136 -14.30 -3.54 -1.78
C ASP A 136 -13.36 -2.71 -0.90
N LYS A 137 -13.29 -2.97 0.41
CA LYS A 137 -12.37 -2.24 1.31
C LYS A 137 -10.90 -2.53 1.01
N ILE A 138 -10.59 -3.80 0.73
CA ILE A 138 -9.26 -4.23 0.31
C ILE A 138 -8.98 -3.74 -1.11
N TYR A 139 -10.00 -3.58 -1.95
CA TYR A 139 -9.85 -3.09 -3.31
C TYR A 139 -9.23 -1.69 -3.36
N LYS A 140 -9.77 -0.71 -2.62
CA LYS A 140 -9.20 0.65 -2.55
C LYS A 140 -7.73 0.64 -2.15
N LEU A 141 -7.43 -0.07 -1.05
CA LEU A 141 -6.06 -0.28 -0.57
C LEU A 141 -5.18 -0.95 -1.63
N SER A 142 -5.73 -1.90 -2.39
CA SER A 142 -5.02 -2.61 -3.44
C SER A 142 -4.64 -1.68 -4.58
N CYS A 143 -5.55 -0.82 -5.06
CA CYS A 143 -5.23 0.19 -6.07
C CYS A 143 -4.14 1.16 -5.61
N GLN A 144 -4.23 1.68 -4.39
CA GLN A 144 -3.21 2.57 -3.81
C GLN A 144 -1.85 1.86 -3.70
N SER A 145 -1.85 0.62 -3.21
CA SER A 145 -0.65 -0.20 -3.06
C SER A 145 -0.02 -0.56 -4.41
N LEU A 146 -0.83 -0.85 -5.43
CA LEU A 146 -0.37 -1.08 -6.80
C LEU A 146 0.28 0.18 -7.37
N ALA A 147 -0.33 1.36 -7.18
CA ALA A 147 0.26 2.63 -7.59
C ALA A 147 1.63 2.86 -6.94
N ALA A 148 1.74 2.60 -5.62
CA ALA A 148 3.01 2.69 -4.90
C ALA A 148 4.05 1.69 -5.43
N CYS A 149 3.66 0.42 -5.64
CA CYS A 149 4.54 -0.60 -6.21
C CYS A 149 5.07 -0.20 -7.58
N MET A 150 4.21 0.34 -8.45
CA MET A 150 4.62 0.78 -9.80
C MET A 150 5.55 1.99 -9.79
N ARG A 151 5.43 2.88 -8.80
CA ARG A 151 6.32 4.05 -8.67
C ARG A 151 7.68 3.68 -8.08
N CYS A 152 7.70 2.79 -7.09
CA CYS A 152 8.88 2.50 -6.29
C CYS A 152 9.66 1.27 -6.77
N VAL A 153 8.97 0.29 -7.36
CA VAL A 153 9.54 -0.99 -7.82
C VAL A 153 8.98 -1.39 -9.21
N PRO A 154 9.10 -0.50 -10.21
CA PRO A 154 8.47 -0.66 -11.53
C PRO A 154 8.91 -1.92 -12.28
N GLU A 155 10.13 -2.40 -12.07
CA GLU A 155 10.68 -3.60 -12.68
C GLU A 155 9.93 -4.86 -12.27
N ILE A 156 9.44 -4.92 -11.03
CA ILE A 156 8.66 -6.05 -10.50
C ILE A 156 7.20 -5.86 -10.85
N ALA A 157 6.63 -4.70 -10.52
CA ALA A 157 5.21 -4.43 -10.79
C ALA A 157 4.88 -4.51 -12.29
N GLY A 158 5.81 -4.08 -13.15
CA GLY A 158 5.67 -4.14 -14.61
C GLY A 158 5.50 -5.56 -15.16
N THR A 159 6.02 -6.59 -14.49
CA THR A 159 5.79 -7.99 -14.91
C THR A 159 4.31 -8.38 -14.90
N ARG A 160 3.46 -7.62 -14.19
CA ARG A 160 2.01 -7.82 -14.05
C ARG A 160 1.18 -6.68 -14.65
N VAL A 161 1.76 -5.84 -15.51
CA VAL A 161 1.10 -4.63 -16.04
C VAL A 161 -0.25 -4.91 -16.70
N ALA A 162 -0.37 -6.01 -17.44
CA ALA A 162 -1.62 -6.40 -18.10
C ALA A 162 -2.71 -6.81 -17.09
N ASP A 163 -2.33 -7.50 -16.02
CA ASP A 163 -3.26 -7.89 -14.95
C ASP A 163 -3.74 -6.66 -14.19
N ILE A 164 -2.85 -5.68 -13.95
CA ILE A 164 -3.19 -4.39 -13.33
C ILE A 164 -4.17 -3.63 -14.23
N GLU A 165 -3.88 -3.48 -15.52
CA GLU A 165 -4.76 -2.80 -16.48
C GLU A 165 -6.15 -3.45 -16.52
N ASN A 166 -6.22 -4.79 -16.56
CA ASN A 166 -7.48 -5.53 -16.55
C ASN A 166 -8.28 -5.33 -15.25
N LEU A 167 -7.62 -5.35 -14.09
CA LEU A 167 -8.25 -5.09 -12.79
C LEU A 167 -8.90 -3.69 -12.77
N LEU A 168 -8.14 -2.67 -13.17
CA LEU A 168 -8.62 -1.28 -13.16
C LEU A 168 -9.77 -1.05 -14.16
N LEU A 169 -9.68 -1.62 -15.37
CA LEU A 169 -10.73 -1.50 -16.39
C LEU A 169 -12.05 -2.18 -15.97
N LYS A 170 -11.98 -3.27 -15.20
CA LYS A 170 -13.16 -3.95 -14.70
C LYS A 170 -13.96 -3.04 -13.75
N GLU A 171 -13.29 -2.35 -12.83
CA GLU A 171 -13.95 -1.54 -11.82
C GLU A 171 -14.38 -0.15 -12.29
N LEU A 172 -13.76 0.38 -13.35
CA LEU A 172 -14.27 1.59 -14.01
C LEU A 172 -15.70 1.44 -14.55
N ARG A 173 -16.19 0.20 -14.71
CA ARG A 173 -17.58 -0.08 -15.14
C ARG A 173 -18.60 0.13 -14.02
N ASN A 174 -18.18 0.18 -12.75
CA ASN A 174 -19.08 0.38 -11.62
C ASN A 174 -18.42 1.26 -10.53
N PRO A 175 -18.19 2.55 -10.82
CA PRO A 175 -17.40 3.40 -9.94
C PRO A 175 -18.15 3.81 -8.66
N TYR A 176 -17.62 3.41 -7.50
CA TYR A 176 -17.94 4.04 -6.22
C TYR A 176 -16.96 5.19 -5.95
N GLY A 177 -17.47 6.36 -5.53
CA GLY A 177 -16.73 7.63 -5.52
C GLY A 177 -15.35 7.59 -4.84
N GLU A 178 -15.21 6.89 -3.71
CA GLU A 178 -13.94 6.80 -2.97
C GLU A 178 -12.87 5.91 -3.62
N ILE A 179 -13.25 5.06 -4.59
CA ILE A 179 -12.33 4.13 -5.28
C ILE A 179 -11.80 4.76 -6.58
N VAL A 180 -12.56 5.68 -7.19
CA VAL A 180 -12.20 6.33 -8.47
C VAL A 180 -10.85 7.03 -8.40
N GLU A 181 -10.57 7.73 -7.29
CA GLU A 181 -9.28 8.39 -7.08
C GLU A 181 -8.13 7.40 -7.04
N ALA A 182 -8.26 6.32 -6.27
CA ALA A 182 -7.25 5.26 -6.19
C ALA A 182 -7.04 4.55 -7.54
N ILE A 183 -8.10 4.34 -8.32
CA ILE A 183 -8.00 3.84 -9.71
C ILE A 183 -7.21 4.83 -10.58
N GLY A 184 -7.51 6.13 -10.48
CA GLY A 184 -6.81 7.18 -11.20
C GLY A 184 -5.31 7.24 -10.87
N GLU A 185 -4.95 7.16 -9.59
CA GLU A 185 -3.56 7.12 -9.13
C GLU A 185 -2.81 5.91 -9.68
N CYS A 186 -3.49 4.77 -9.77
CA CYS A 186 -2.95 3.53 -10.33
C CYS A 186 -2.74 3.65 -11.85
N PHE A 187 -3.73 4.20 -12.59
CA PHE A 187 -3.58 4.49 -14.01
C PHE A 187 -2.46 5.49 -14.31
N ALA A 188 -2.28 6.51 -13.46
CA ALA A 188 -1.20 7.48 -13.61
C ALA A 188 0.20 6.87 -13.37
N ALA A 189 0.29 5.78 -12.62
CA ALA A 189 1.54 5.09 -12.32
C ALA A 189 1.91 3.99 -13.34
N LEU A 190 0.93 3.41 -14.06
CA LEU A 190 1.15 2.43 -15.14
C LEU A 190 2.26 2.81 -16.15
N PRO A 191 2.35 4.07 -16.65
CA PRO A 191 3.45 4.49 -17.53
C PRO A 191 4.85 4.18 -17.01
N VAL A 192 5.06 4.28 -15.69
CA VAL A 192 6.38 4.08 -15.07
C VAL A 192 6.86 2.65 -15.33
N CYS A 193 5.95 1.67 -15.23
CA CYS A 193 6.24 0.27 -15.53
C CYS A 193 6.51 0.03 -17.01
N VAL A 194 5.68 0.58 -17.90
CA VAL A 194 5.83 0.41 -19.36
C VAL A 194 7.18 0.95 -19.82
N LEU A 195 7.56 2.14 -19.34
CA LEU A 195 8.86 2.75 -19.62
C LEU A 195 10.01 1.87 -19.12
N HIS A 196 9.90 1.29 -17.92
CA HIS A 196 10.94 0.44 -17.36
C HIS A 196 11.12 -0.87 -18.16
N LEU A 197 10.04 -1.51 -18.61
CA LEU A 197 10.09 -2.74 -19.40
C LEU A 197 10.69 -2.54 -20.80
N GLN A 198 10.53 -1.34 -21.38
CA GLN A 198 11.02 -1.00 -22.71
C GLN A 198 12.47 -0.50 -22.74
N ARG A 199 13.13 -0.33 -21.59
CA ARG A 199 14.55 0.10 -21.47
C ARG A 199 15.58 -0.90 -22.00
N LYS A 200 15.19 -1.94 -22.73
CA LYS A 200 16.13 -3.00 -23.10
C LYS A 200 17.22 -2.56 -24.08
N ASP A 201 16.98 -1.64 -25.01
CA ASP A 201 18.05 -1.18 -25.92
C ASP A 201 17.77 0.24 -26.47
N GLY A 202 18.39 1.28 -25.89
CA GLY A 202 18.50 2.61 -26.51
C GLY A 202 17.66 3.75 -25.89
N PRO A 203 17.86 5.00 -26.36
CA PRO A 203 17.14 6.17 -25.87
C PRO A 203 15.66 6.06 -26.23
N VAL A 204 14.83 5.86 -25.23
CA VAL A 204 13.37 5.77 -25.37
C VAL A 204 12.83 7.14 -25.78
N GLU A 205 12.05 7.21 -26.86
CA GLU A 205 11.29 8.41 -27.20
C GLU A 205 10.10 8.57 -26.24
N TYR A 206 10.40 9.10 -25.05
CA TYR A 206 9.45 9.32 -23.96
C TYR A 206 8.13 9.94 -24.42
N LYS A 207 8.19 10.84 -25.40
CA LYS A 207 7.04 11.61 -25.88
C LYS A 207 5.95 10.72 -26.46
N GLU A 208 6.27 9.70 -27.26
CA GLU A 208 5.27 8.88 -27.95
C GLU A 208 4.57 7.91 -27.00
N ILE A 209 5.31 7.32 -26.05
CA ILE A 209 4.75 6.44 -25.02
C ILE A 209 3.82 7.21 -24.08
N TRP A 210 4.25 8.37 -23.59
CA TRP A 210 3.40 9.23 -22.77
C TRP A 210 2.16 9.67 -23.56
N CYS A 211 2.31 10.09 -24.82
CA CYS A 211 1.17 10.45 -25.68
C CYS A 211 0.19 9.28 -25.87
N ASN A 212 0.66 8.06 -26.09
CA ASN A 212 -0.18 6.87 -26.24
C ASN A 212 -0.93 6.54 -24.95
N ILE A 213 -0.28 6.65 -23.80
CA ILE A 213 -0.92 6.40 -22.51
C ILE A 213 -1.93 7.49 -22.15
N PHE A 214 -1.57 8.77 -22.32
CA PHE A 214 -2.52 9.87 -22.13
C PHE A 214 -3.71 9.77 -23.08
N THR A 215 -3.49 9.34 -24.33
CA THR A 215 -4.57 9.08 -25.28
C THR A 215 -5.48 7.95 -24.81
N LYS A 216 -4.92 6.84 -24.29
CA LYS A 216 -5.71 5.76 -23.68
C LYS A 216 -6.52 6.26 -22.47
N ILE A 217 -5.91 7.03 -21.57
CA ILE A 217 -6.59 7.62 -20.40
C ILE A 217 -7.72 8.54 -20.86
N LEU A 218 -7.45 9.47 -21.77
CA LEU A 218 -8.44 10.39 -22.33
C LEU A 218 -9.59 9.65 -23.03
N ASN A 219 -9.29 8.61 -23.80
CA ASN A 219 -10.31 7.79 -24.45
C ASN A 219 -11.16 7.01 -23.43
N THR A 220 -10.53 6.52 -22.36
CA THR A 220 -11.23 5.84 -21.26
C THR A 220 -12.15 6.81 -20.53
N MET A 221 -11.65 8.01 -20.18
CA MET A 221 -12.45 9.08 -19.59
C MET A 221 -13.59 9.50 -20.51
N ASN A 222 -13.35 9.68 -21.81
CA ASN A 222 -14.38 10.01 -22.78
C ASN A 222 -15.45 8.89 -22.87
N SER A 223 -15.04 7.63 -22.85
CA SER A 223 -15.97 6.49 -22.80
C SER A 223 -16.82 6.50 -21.51
N MET A 224 -16.22 6.84 -20.37
CA MET A 224 -16.93 7.00 -19.10
C MET A 224 -17.95 8.15 -19.16
N PHE A 225 -17.53 9.33 -19.61
CA PHE A 225 -18.42 10.49 -19.75
C PHE A 225 -19.60 10.20 -20.68
N ASN A 226 -19.35 9.57 -21.83
CA ASN A 226 -20.42 9.17 -22.76
C ASN A 226 -21.38 8.13 -22.16
N SER A 227 -20.88 7.24 -21.30
CA SER A 227 -21.73 6.27 -20.60
C SER A 227 -22.63 6.95 -19.56
N ILE A 228 -22.12 7.97 -18.86
CA ILE A 228 -22.89 8.79 -17.92
C ILE A 228 -23.96 9.60 -18.66
N LEU A 229 -23.58 10.26 -19.76
CA LEU A 229 -24.51 11.08 -20.56
C LEU A 229 -25.70 10.26 -21.08
N ARG A 230 -25.46 9.01 -21.50
CA ARG A 230 -26.52 8.08 -21.96
C ARG A 230 -27.42 7.56 -20.84
N LEU A 231 -27.03 7.67 -19.57
CA LEU A 231 -27.87 7.30 -18.42
C LEU A 231 -28.81 8.44 -17.99
N THR A 232 -28.56 9.66 -18.48
CA THR A 232 -29.37 10.86 -18.21
C THR A 232 -30.36 11.21 -19.32
N GLU A 233 -30.34 10.45 -20.43
CA GLU A 233 -31.35 10.46 -21.51
C GLU A 233 -32.36 9.33 -21.32
#